data_AF-X0HZV2-F1
#
_entry.id   AF-X0HZV2-F1
#
_cell.length_a   1.000
_cell.length_b   1.000
_cell.length_c   1.000
_cell.angle_alpha   90.00
_cell.angle_beta   90.00
_cell.angle_gamma   90.00
#
_symmetry.space_group_name_H-M   'P 1'
#
loop_
_entity.id
_entity.type
_entity.pdbx_description
1 polymer ?
#
loop_
_entity_poly.entity_id
_entity_poly.type
_entity_poly.pdbx_seq_one_letter_code
_entity_poly.pdbx_strand_id
1 'polypeptide(L)'
;MNRFTKAEPSKGITRRFSDDVVNSTPAEPLGRALAAKVAFDRNRERLRPSRDEWDQLLLEGSELANGCVPDEAVLFEQSQRLYAAWDKFRRDLPKDQQMQLEGRDRPDISYLVATVNKASATWQSDREESKLGKLKSKFHSLCETCHDHSSLLAIVPKDDKYVTLLTGSLSAIAQATINHQNIAEGVADTLDDLSHDIDFWNRQMMEHGNIPSLRQYIQELYVIVFEFFTEVFNKWSKSGWKRFLTSFDDGAFNRLFTAKKERMLAIERRMERHVNLDFRHRTTEYLEMVIQSQKELVYRLPNQINEQRLFLGDSLQQLLEQQQLFIRTSLPQTLQRC
;
A
#
# COMPACT_ATOMS: atom_id res chain seq x y z
N MET A 1 41.86 17.40 9.78
CA MET A 1 40.53 17.90 9.34
C MET A 1 40.00 16.95 8.28
N ASN A 2 39.20 15.95 8.68
CA ASN A 2 38.53 15.05 7.74
C ASN A 2 37.19 15.70 7.34
N ARG A 3 37.05 16.03 6.06
CA ARG A 3 35.78 16.47 5.48
C ARG A 3 34.81 15.29 5.55
N PHE A 4 33.81 15.38 6.43
CA PHE A 4 32.63 14.53 6.35
C PHE A 4 31.90 14.89 5.06
N THR A 5 32.11 14.08 4.02
CA THR A 5 31.29 14.12 2.81
C THR A 5 29.85 13.83 3.21
N LYS A 6 28.94 14.76 2.89
CA LYS A 6 27.50 14.66 3.13
C LYS A 6 27.00 13.39 2.43
N ALA A 7 26.65 12.35 3.20
CA ALA A 7 26.10 11.12 2.66
C ALA A 7 24.71 11.41 2.08
N GLU A 8 24.39 10.82 0.93
CA GLU A 8 23.06 10.94 0.31
C GLU A 8 21.97 10.48 1.31
N PRO A 9 20.82 11.18 1.36
CA PRO A 9 19.75 10.87 2.30
C PRO A 9 19.14 9.50 1.99
N SER A 10 18.95 8.71 3.04
CA SER A 10 18.37 7.37 2.94
C SER A 10 16.93 7.42 2.38
N LYS A 11 16.53 6.45 1.55
CA LYS A 11 15.18 6.40 0.95
C LYS A 11 14.07 5.94 1.93
N GLY A 12 14.43 5.30 3.05
CA GLY A 12 13.46 4.81 4.06
C GLY A 12 13.15 5.81 5.18
N ILE A 13 11.89 5.88 5.62
CA ILE A 13 11.39 6.86 6.61
C ILE A 13 12.14 6.80 7.96
N THR A 14 12.44 5.60 8.47
CA THR A 14 13.16 5.40 9.75
C THR A 14 14.60 5.90 9.70
N ARG A 15 15.23 5.80 8.52
CA ARG A 15 16.60 6.29 8.29
C ARG A 15 16.63 7.79 7.98
N ARG A 16 15.60 8.34 7.33
CA ARG A 16 15.46 9.80 7.17
C ARG A 16 15.40 10.53 8.49
N PHE A 17 14.64 10.02 9.46
CA PHE A 17 14.59 10.63 10.80
C PHE A 17 15.96 10.60 11.49
N SER A 18 16.65 9.45 11.42
CA SER A 18 18.01 9.32 11.98
C SER A 18 19.00 10.25 11.29
N ASP A 19 18.97 10.34 9.96
CA ASP A 19 19.79 11.26 9.17
C ASP A 19 19.47 12.73 9.50
N ASP A 20 18.19 13.07 9.71
CA ASP A 20 17.73 14.42 10.03
C ASP A 20 18.13 14.85 11.44
N VAL A 21 18.04 13.95 12.43
CA VAL A 21 18.52 14.19 13.80
C VAL A 21 20.05 14.35 13.82
N VAL A 22 20.78 13.50 13.10
CA VAL A 22 22.24 13.58 12.97
C VAL A 22 22.69 14.89 12.29
N ASN A 23 21.92 15.36 11.31
CA ASN A 23 22.20 16.63 10.62
C ASN A 23 21.80 17.86 11.45
N SER A 24 20.74 17.77 12.27
CA SER A 24 20.20 18.88 13.05
C SER A 24 20.92 19.10 14.39
N THR A 25 21.48 18.04 14.99
CA THR A 25 22.13 18.12 16.32
C THR A 25 23.52 17.46 16.36
N PRO A 26 24.47 17.83 15.47
CA PRO A 26 25.76 17.16 15.36
C PRO A 26 26.68 17.34 16.59
N ALA A 27 26.43 18.35 17.42
CA ALA A 27 27.23 18.67 18.60
C ALA A 27 26.74 17.98 19.89
N GLU A 28 25.47 17.54 19.94
CA GLU A 28 24.91 16.94 21.15
C GLU A 28 25.47 15.54 21.40
N PRO A 29 25.67 15.13 22.67
CA PRO A 29 26.15 13.79 23.02
C PRO A 29 25.27 12.67 22.45
N LEU A 30 23.95 12.87 22.47
CA LEU A 30 22.97 11.92 21.92
C LEU A 30 22.99 11.90 20.39
N GLY A 31 23.08 13.06 19.73
CA GLY A 31 23.24 13.15 18.27
C GLY A 31 24.53 12.49 17.79
N ARG A 32 25.63 12.64 18.54
CA ARG A 32 26.91 11.95 18.26
C ARG A 32 26.84 10.44 18.48
N ALA A 33 26.21 10.00 19.57
CA ALA A 33 26.02 8.57 19.83
C ALA A 33 25.12 7.92 18.76
N LEU A 34 24.06 8.61 18.35
CA LEU A 34 23.19 8.18 17.25
C LEU A 34 23.96 8.14 15.93
N ALA A 35 24.74 9.17 15.60
CA ALA A 35 25.58 9.19 14.40
C ALA A 35 26.59 8.04 14.38
N ALA A 36 27.23 7.76 15.51
CA ALA A 36 28.18 6.65 15.66
C ALA A 36 27.47 5.29 15.51
N LYS A 37 26.29 5.13 16.10
CA LYS A 37 25.47 3.92 15.94
C LYS A 37 25.02 3.74 14.48
N VAL A 38 24.53 4.79 13.83
CA VAL A 38 24.12 4.77 12.42
C VAL A 38 25.30 4.45 11.50
N ALA A 39 26.49 4.99 11.78
CA ALA A 39 27.71 4.67 11.03
C ALA A 39 28.17 3.22 11.25
N PHE A 40 28.06 2.71 12.48
CA PHE A 40 28.34 1.32 12.82
C PHE A 40 27.37 0.37 12.13
N ASP A 41 26.06 0.66 12.17
CA ASP A 41 25.02 -0.10 11.49
C ASP A 41 25.25 -0.07 9.96
N ARG A 42 25.58 1.09 9.36
CA ARG A 42 25.95 1.20 7.93
C ARG A 42 27.17 0.36 7.56
N ASN A 43 28.20 0.34 8.39
CA ASN A 43 29.38 -0.49 8.14
C ASN A 43 29.06 -1.98 8.31
N ARG A 44 28.20 -2.34 9.26
CA ARG A 44 27.71 -3.71 9.46
C ARG A 44 26.87 -4.19 8.27
N GLU A 45 25.99 -3.33 7.74
CA GLU A 45 25.20 -3.56 6.53
C GLU A 45 26.07 -3.69 5.27
N ARG A 46 27.15 -2.89 5.13
CA ARG A 46 28.09 -2.98 4.00
C ARG A 46 28.96 -4.23 4.01
N LEU A 47 29.27 -4.77 5.18
CA LEU A 47 30.21 -5.88 5.35
C LEU A 47 29.52 -7.25 5.43
N ARG A 48 28.20 -7.30 5.54
CA ARG A 48 27.44 -8.56 5.59
C ARG A 48 27.10 -9.05 4.18
N PRO A 49 27.32 -10.33 3.85
CA PRO A 49 26.76 -10.92 2.64
C PRO A 49 25.22 -10.85 2.74
N SER A 50 24.57 -10.18 1.80
CA SER A 50 23.12 -9.97 1.80
C SER A 50 22.30 -11.26 1.85
N ARG A 51 22.90 -12.42 1.53
CA ARG A 51 22.27 -13.74 1.64
C ARG A 51 21.98 -14.13 3.09
N ASP A 52 22.90 -13.81 4.00
CA ASP A 52 22.81 -14.17 5.43
C ASP A 52 21.72 -13.34 6.14
N GLU A 53 21.46 -12.12 5.69
CA GLU A 53 20.39 -11.28 6.24
C GLU A 53 18.99 -11.81 5.93
N TRP A 54 18.74 -12.48 4.80
CA TRP A 54 17.41 -13.06 4.51
C TRP A 54 17.16 -14.35 5.24
N ASP A 55 18.17 -15.23 5.26
CA ASP A 55 18.12 -16.45 6.05
C ASP A 55 17.91 -16.08 7.53
N GLN A 56 18.59 -15.04 8.03
CA GLN A 56 18.43 -14.58 9.40
C GLN A 56 17.10 -13.84 9.65
N LEU A 57 16.66 -12.92 8.79
CA LEU A 57 15.45 -12.10 9.00
C LEU A 57 14.16 -12.93 8.84
N LEU A 58 14.19 -13.99 8.02
CA LEU A 58 13.08 -14.92 7.85
C LEU A 58 13.13 -16.10 8.83
N LEU A 59 14.29 -16.56 9.32
CA LEU A 59 14.36 -17.57 10.39
C LEU A 59 14.25 -16.98 11.82
N GLU A 60 14.86 -15.83 12.12
CA GLU A 60 14.89 -15.21 13.46
C GLU A 60 13.78 -14.18 13.69
N GLY A 61 13.09 -13.71 12.64
CA GLY A 61 12.02 -12.72 12.78
C GLY A 61 10.78 -13.19 13.56
N SER A 62 10.73 -14.46 13.96
CA SER A 62 9.73 -14.99 14.90
C SER A 62 9.80 -14.31 16.26
N GLU A 63 10.99 -13.89 16.71
CA GLU A 63 11.16 -13.16 17.98
C GLU A 63 10.68 -11.71 17.88
N LEU A 64 10.73 -11.10 16.69
CA LEU A 64 10.19 -9.76 16.41
C LEU A 64 8.67 -9.78 16.17
N ALA A 65 8.13 -10.87 15.60
CA ALA A 65 6.70 -11.07 15.38
C ALA A 65 5.90 -11.18 16.70
N ASN A 66 6.55 -11.61 17.80
CA ASN A 66 5.94 -11.64 19.14
C ASN A 66 5.55 -10.25 19.69
N GLY A 67 6.00 -9.16 19.04
CA GLY A 67 5.58 -7.79 19.35
C GLY A 67 4.62 -7.15 18.33
N CYS A 68 4.23 -7.86 17.26
CA CYS A 68 3.39 -7.34 16.18
C CYS A 68 1.90 -7.60 16.42
N VAL A 69 1.07 -6.80 15.73
CA VAL A 69 -0.40 -6.95 15.71
C VAL A 69 -0.76 -8.35 15.16
N PRO A 70 -1.78 -9.06 15.71
CA PRO A 70 -2.10 -10.45 15.32
C PRO A 70 -2.21 -10.71 13.82
N ASP A 71 -2.70 -9.74 13.04
CA ASP A 71 -2.90 -9.88 11.59
C ASP A 71 -1.57 -9.84 10.80
N GLU A 72 -0.55 -9.12 11.28
CA GLU A 72 0.78 -9.11 10.67
C GLU A 72 1.54 -10.43 10.90
N ALA A 73 1.23 -11.12 12.00
CA ALA A 73 1.86 -12.40 12.33
C ALA A 73 1.49 -13.49 11.31
N VAL A 74 0.24 -13.52 10.81
CA VAL A 74 -0.22 -14.50 9.82
C VAL A 74 0.48 -14.30 8.47
N LEU A 75 0.59 -13.05 8.01
CA LEU A 75 1.31 -12.72 6.79
C LEU A 75 2.80 -13.04 6.92
N PHE A 76 3.38 -12.76 8.09
CA PHE A 76 4.76 -13.09 8.37
C PHE A 76 5.01 -14.61 8.37
N GLU A 77 4.17 -15.40 9.04
CA GLU A 77 4.28 -16.86 9.03
C GLU A 77 4.19 -17.42 7.60
N GLN A 78 3.25 -16.93 6.78
CA GLN A 78 3.17 -17.37 5.39
C GLN A 78 4.36 -16.92 4.55
N SER A 79 4.93 -15.75 4.83
CA SER A 79 6.15 -15.30 4.15
C SER A 79 7.36 -16.21 4.44
N GLN A 80 7.47 -16.74 5.67
CA GLN A 80 8.48 -17.74 6.02
C GLN A 80 8.27 -19.06 5.28
N ARG A 81 7.02 -19.53 5.21
CA ARG A 81 6.66 -20.75 4.49
C ARG A 81 6.96 -20.64 3.00
N LEU A 82 6.65 -19.49 2.40
CA LEU A 82 6.98 -19.19 1.01
C LEU A 82 8.48 -19.20 0.79
N TYR A 83 9.25 -18.54 1.65
CA TYR A 83 10.71 -18.53 1.55
C TYR A 83 11.30 -19.92 1.63
N ALA A 84 10.89 -20.74 2.60
CA ALA A 84 11.38 -22.10 2.76
C ALA A 84 11.05 -22.96 1.53
N ALA A 85 9.84 -22.82 0.98
CA ALA A 85 9.43 -23.51 -0.24
C ALA A 85 10.23 -23.03 -1.46
N TRP A 86 10.46 -21.73 -1.58
CA TRP A 86 11.24 -21.12 -2.66
C TRP A 86 12.73 -21.48 -2.59
N ASP A 87 13.34 -21.49 -1.41
CA ASP A 87 14.74 -21.88 -1.23
C ASP A 87 14.93 -23.37 -1.54
N LYS A 88 14.01 -24.22 -1.07
CA LYS A 88 14.02 -25.65 -1.43
C LYS A 88 13.90 -25.82 -2.94
N PHE A 89 12.92 -25.15 -3.55
CA PHE A 89 12.71 -25.16 -4.98
C PHE A 89 14.00 -24.79 -5.72
N ARG A 90 14.62 -23.67 -5.35
CA ARG A 90 15.90 -23.19 -5.92
C ARG A 90 17.01 -24.24 -5.85
N ARG A 91 17.14 -24.97 -4.74
CA ARG A 91 18.14 -26.03 -4.56
C ARG A 91 17.85 -27.25 -5.46
N ASP A 92 16.57 -27.52 -5.70
CA ASP A 92 16.12 -28.64 -6.52
C ASP A 92 16.22 -28.34 -8.05
N LEU A 93 16.49 -27.09 -8.46
CA LEU A 93 16.75 -26.79 -9.89
C LEU A 93 18.10 -27.34 -10.36
N PRO A 94 18.18 -27.78 -11.64
CA PRO A 94 19.43 -28.08 -12.32
C PRO A 94 20.42 -26.90 -12.27
N LYS A 95 21.73 -27.16 -12.15
CA LYS A 95 22.78 -26.12 -12.00
C LYS A 95 22.80 -25.08 -13.13
N ASP A 96 22.38 -25.48 -14.32
CA ASP A 96 22.19 -24.65 -15.52
C ASP A 96 20.99 -23.69 -15.42
N GLN A 97 20.02 -24.00 -14.56
CA GLN A 97 18.81 -23.20 -14.31
C GLN A 97 18.78 -22.57 -12.93
N GLN A 98 19.74 -22.88 -12.06
CA GLN A 98 19.89 -22.23 -10.76
C GLN A 98 20.07 -20.73 -10.98
N MET A 99 19.16 -19.94 -10.40
CA MET A 99 19.27 -18.50 -10.34
C MET A 99 20.60 -18.13 -9.68
N GLN A 100 21.58 -17.72 -10.48
CA GLN A 100 22.80 -17.14 -9.95
C GLN A 100 22.44 -15.75 -9.40
N LEU A 101 22.20 -15.69 -8.09
CA LEU A 101 22.23 -14.44 -7.35
C LEU A 101 23.71 -14.04 -7.22
N GLU A 102 24.32 -13.61 -8.34
CA GLU A 102 25.72 -13.19 -8.38
C GLU A 102 25.91 -11.91 -7.56
N GLY A 103 26.27 -12.06 -6.28
CA GLY A 103 27.02 -11.07 -5.49
C GLY A 103 26.43 -9.66 -5.28
N ARG A 104 25.35 -9.29 -5.97
CA ARG A 104 24.66 -8.01 -5.87
C ARG A 104 23.16 -8.24 -5.99
N ASP A 105 22.50 -7.67 -4.99
CA ASP A 105 21.14 -7.14 -5.04
C ASP A 105 20.01 -8.18 -5.09
N ARG A 106 19.41 -8.32 -3.91
CA ARG A 106 17.97 -8.51 -3.67
C ARG A 106 17.12 -8.64 -4.95
N PRO A 107 16.30 -9.71 -5.10
CA PRO A 107 15.19 -9.70 -6.03
C PRO A 107 14.32 -8.47 -5.74
N ASP A 108 14.44 -7.49 -6.62
CA ASP A 108 13.66 -6.27 -6.65
C ASP A 108 12.88 -6.26 -7.96
N ILE A 109 11.98 -5.32 -8.13
CA ILE A 109 11.19 -5.18 -9.36
C ILE A 109 12.10 -5.09 -10.59
N SER A 110 13.26 -4.42 -10.47
CA SER A 110 14.28 -4.39 -11.54
C SER A 110 14.87 -5.77 -11.87
N TYR A 111 15.02 -6.66 -10.87
CA TYR A 111 15.48 -8.03 -11.08
C TYR A 111 14.41 -8.87 -11.79
N LEU A 112 13.14 -8.69 -11.42
CA LEU A 112 12.02 -9.32 -12.11
C LEU A 112 11.97 -8.89 -13.58
N VAL A 113 12.03 -7.58 -13.84
CA VAL A 113 12.09 -7.01 -15.20
C VAL A 113 13.28 -7.56 -15.98
N ALA A 114 14.47 -7.61 -15.37
CA ALA A 114 15.66 -8.16 -16.03
C ALA A 114 15.52 -9.66 -16.34
N THR A 115 14.91 -10.43 -15.43
CA THR A 115 14.64 -11.86 -15.62
C THR A 115 13.64 -12.08 -16.75
N VAL A 116 12.56 -11.29 -16.79
CA VAL A 116 11.56 -11.32 -17.86
C VAL A 116 12.14 -10.83 -19.20
N ASN A 117 13.04 -9.86 -19.20
CA ASN A 117 13.70 -9.40 -20.42
C ASN A 117 14.70 -10.44 -20.95
N LYS A 118 15.47 -11.08 -20.07
CA LYS A 118 16.34 -12.21 -20.42
C LYS A 118 15.52 -13.40 -20.94
N ALA A 119 14.39 -13.67 -20.29
CA ALA A 119 13.40 -14.63 -20.76
C ALA A 119 12.88 -14.30 -22.15
N SER A 120 12.56 -13.02 -22.36
CA SER A 120 12.04 -12.51 -23.62
C SER A 120 13.04 -12.56 -24.75
N ALA A 121 14.34 -12.44 -24.50
CA ALA A 121 15.35 -12.61 -25.54
C ALA A 121 15.36 -14.04 -26.09
N THR A 122 15.08 -15.04 -25.25
CA THR A 122 14.88 -16.44 -25.66
C THR A 122 13.57 -16.63 -26.42
N TRP A 123 12.54 -15.81 -26.14
CA TRP A 123 11.24 -15.86 -26.82
C TRP A 123 11.19 -15.15 -28.18
N GLN A 124 12.16 -14.28 -28.51
CA GLN A 124 12.17 -13.49 -29.76
C GLN A 124 12.22 -14.33 -31.05
N SER A 125 12.54 -15.62 -30.98
CA SER A 125 12.45 -16.53 -32.12
C SER A 125 11.00 -16.92 -32.48
N ASP A 126 10.05 -16.74 -31.56
CA ASP A 126 8.66 -17.10 -31.74
C ASP A 126 7.82 -15.84 -32.02
N ARG A 127 6.97 -15.88 -33.05
CA ARG A 127 6.11 -14.76 -33.49
C ARG A 127 5.27 -14.20 -32.32
N GLU A 128 4.88 -12.92 -32.38
CA GLU A 128 4.04 -12.28 -31.33
C GLU A 128 2.72 -13.00 -31.07
N GLU A 129 2.16 -13.69 -32.07
CA GLU A 129 0.94 -14.52 -31.93
C GLU A 129 1.17 -15.88 -31.23
N SER A 130 2.42 -16.26 -30.97
CA SER A 130 2.76 -17.51 -30.30
C SER A 130 2.38 -17.48 -28.81
N LYS A 131 2.21 -18.66 -28.23
CA LYS A 131 1.95 -18.82 -26.78
C LYS A 131 3.00 -18.12 -25.91
N LEU A 132 4.26 -18.08 -26.36
CA LEU A 132 5.35 -17.39 -25.67
C LEU A 132 5.33 -15.87 -25.89
N GLY A 133 4.87 -15.39 -27.05
CA GLY A 133 4.64 -13.96 -27.30
C GLY A 133 3.55 -13.37 -26.40
N LYS A 134 2.45 -14.09 -26.20
CA LYS A 134 1.39 -13.70 -25.24
C LYS A 134 1.90 -13.70 -23.80
N LEU A 135 2.68 -14.73 -23.42
CA LEU A 135 3.32 -14.82 -22.11
C LEU A 135 4.24 -13.62 -21.85
N LYS A 136 5.02 -13.20 -22.84
CA LYS A 136 5.86 -12.01 -22.79
C LYS A 136 5.05 -10.76 -22.45
N SER A 137 3.97 -10.51 -23.20
CA SER A 137 3.12 -9.33 -22.98
C SER A 137 2.51 -9.32 -21.58
N LYS A 138 2.06 -10.48 -21.09
CA LYS A 138 1.46 -10.63 -19.76
C LYS A 138 2.49 -10.43 -18.64
N PHE A 139 3.67 -11.03 -18.76
CA PHE A 139 4.78 -10.79 -17.81
C PHE A 139 5.28 -9.35 -17.83
N HIS A 140 5.29 -8.70 -18.99
CA HIS A 140 5.63 -7.28 -19.09
C HIS A 140 4.59 -6.41 -18.38
N SER A 141 3.29 -6.66 -18.64
CA SER A 141 2.18 -6.01 -17.93
C SER A 141 2.32 -6.17 -16.42
N LEU A 142 2.58 -7.39 -15.94
CA LEU A 142 2.86 -7.67 -14.53
C LEU A 142 4.05 -6.91 -13.96
N CYS A 143 5.13 -6.79 -14.75
CA CYS A 143 6.31 -6.04 -14.33
C CYS A 143 6.02 -4.54 -14.26
N GLU A 144 5.28 -3.99 -15.22
CA GLU A 144 4.82 -2.59 -15.24
C GLU A 144 3.89 -2.32 -14.06
N THR A 145 2.88 -3.16 -13.84
CA THR A 145 2.03 -3.14 -12.64
C THR A 145 2.90 -3.18 -11.37
N CYS A 146 3.86 -4.10 -11.25
CA CYS A 146 4.74 -4.12 -10.08
C CYS A 146 5.60 -2.85 -9.94
N HIS A 147 6.08 -2.27 -11.04
CA HIS A 147 6.95 -1.08 -11.07
C HIS A 147 6.20 0.19 -10.71
N ASP A 148 5.06 0.43 -11.34
CA ASP A 148 4.16 1.56 -11.09
C ASP A 148 3.59 1.53 -9.67
N HIS A 149 3.66 0.38 -9.00
CA HIS A 149 3.03 0.14 -7.70
C HIS A 149 3.98 -0.25 -6.57
N SER A 150 5.27 0.15 -6.66
CA SER A 150 6.18 0.16 -5.49
C SER A 150 5.59 0.87 -4.25
N SER A 151 4.55 1.69 -4.43
CA SER A 151 3.75 2.38 -3.42
C SER A 151 2.75 1.49 -2.65
N LEU A 152 2.22 0.39 -3.21
CA LEU A 152 1.32 -0.53 -2.48
C LEU A 152 2.01 -1.66 -1.76
N LEU A 153 3.14 -2.05 -2.29
CA LEU A 153 4.12 -2.80 -1.55
C LEU A 153 4.68 -2.03 -0.34
N ALA A 154 4.46 -0.71 -0.26
CA ALA A 154 4.72 0.09 0.93
C ALA A 154 3.55 0.11 1.94
N ILE A 155 2.39 -0.46 1.60
CA ILE A 155 1.17 -0.56 2.44
C ILE A 155 1.12 -1.92 3.15
N VAL A 156 1.66 -2.96 2.53
CA VAL A 156 2.20 -4.11 3.27
C VAL A 156 3.33 -3.55 4.16
N PRO A 157 3.37 -3.82 5.48
CA PRO A 157 4.27 -3.13 6.39
C PRO A 157 5.69 -3.16 5.82
N LYS A 158 6.29 -1.96 5.84
CA LYS A 158 7.56 -1.44 5.27
C LYS A 158 8.82 -2.30 5.35
N ASP A 159 8.71 -3.60 5.49
CA ASP A 159 9.73 -4.51 5.04
C ASP A 159 9.45 -4.82 3.57
N ASP A 160 10.13 -4.06 2.73
CA ASP A 160 11.04 -4.50 1.68
C ASP A 160 11.18 -6.07 1.48
N LYS A 161 11.01 -6.89 2.53
CA LYS A 161 10.86 -8.36 2.51
C LYS A 161 9.76 -8.93 1.64
N TYR A 162 8.57 -8.33 1.67
CA TYR A 162 7.42 -8.87 0.93
C TYR A 162 7.51 -8.60 -0.56
N VAL A 163 8.08 -7.44 -0.93
CA VAL A 163 8.41 -7.07 -2.32
C VAL A 163 9.36 -8.10 -2.92
N THR A 164 10.40 -8.43 -2.17
CA THR A 164 11.40 -9.40 -2.61
C THR A 164 10.87 -10.81 -2.70
N LEU A 165 10.03 -11.23 -1.76
CA LEU A 165 9.37 -12.54 -1.85
C LEU A 165 8.43 -12.62 -3.04
N LEU A 166 7.64 -11.58 -3.30
CA LEU A 166 6.75 -11.52 -4.44
C LEU A 166 7.54 -11.53 -5.76
N THR A 167 8.46 -10.59 -5.94
CA THR A 167 9.27 -10.46 -7.16
C THR A 167 10.19 -11.66 -7.39
N GLY A 168 10.79 -12.21 -6.33
CA GLY A 168 11.60 -13.42 -6.38
C GLY A 168 10.77 -14.65 -6.78
N SER A 169 9.57 -14.79 -6.23
CA SER A 169 8.65 -15.88 -6.59
C SER A 169 8.20 -15.78 -8.05
N LEU A 170 7.78 -14.59 -8.48
CA LEU A 170 7.37 -14.32 -9.86
C LEU A 170 8.52 -14.56 -10.85
N SER A 171 9.75 -14.15 -10.50
CA SER A 171 10.94 -14.37 -11.33
C SER A 171 11.23 -15.87 -11.48
N ALA A 172 11.11 -16.63 -10.40
CA ALA A 172 11.32 -18.06 -10.40
C ALA A 172 10.25 -18.81 -11.22
N ILE A 173 8.98 -18.39 -11.12
CA ILE A 173 7.88 -18.90 -11.94
C ILE A 173 8.12 -18.53 -13.41
N ALA A 174 8.46 -17.29 -13.74
CA ALA A 174 8.79 -16.86 -15.10
C ALA A 174 9.88 -17.76 -15.70
N GLN A 175 10.95 -17.99 -14.95
CA GLN A 175 12.07 -18.81 -15.40
C GLN A 175 11.68 -20.27 -15.64
N ALA A 176 10.84 -20.82 -14.76
CA ALA A 176 10.29 -22.17 -14.93
C ALA A 176 9.49 -22.30 -16.23
N THR A 177 8.67 -21.29 -16.51
CA THR A 177 7.76 -21.28 -17.65
C THR A 177 8.48 -21.18 -18.99
N ILE A 178 9.59 -20.42 -19.07
CA ILE A 178 10.42 -20.35 -20.29
C ILE A 178 10.94 -21.73 -20.68
N ASN A 179 11.39 -22.49 -19.69
CA ASN A 179 12.02 -23.79 -19.91
C ASN A 179 10.99 -24.88 -20.25
N HIS A 180 9.69 -24.63 -20.00
CA HIS A 180 8.61 -25.62 -20.14
C HIS A 180 7.35 -24.99 -20.76
N GLN A 181 7.29 -24.98 -22.10
CA GLN A 181 6.23 -24.32 -22.87
C GLN A 181 4.81 -24.87 -22.62
N ASN A 182 4.67 -26.11 -22.12
CA ASN A 182 3.37 -26.74 -21.85
C ASN A 182 2.59 -26.08 -20.70
N ILE A 183 3.27 -25.41 -19.77
CA ILE A 183 2.64 -24.68 -18.65
C ILE A 183 2.53 -23.18 -18.92
N ALA A 184 3.05 -22.71 -20.06
CA ALA A 184 3.14 -21.30 -20.38
C ALA A 184 1.80 -20.59 -20.43
N GLU A 185 0.79 -21.21 -21.04
CA GLU A 185 -0.51 -20.57 -21.26
C GLU A 185 -1.27 -20.35 -19.94
N GLY A 186 -1.39 -21.40 -19.11
CA GLY A 186 -2.02 -21.30 -17.79
C GLY A 186 -1.31 -20.37 -16.83
N VAL A 187 0.02 -20.41 -16.81
CA VAL A 187 0.80 -19.47 -16.00
C VAL A 187 0.63 -18.04 -16.50
N ALA A 188 0.57 -17.81 -17.81
CA ALA A 188 0.33 -16.47 -18.34
C ALA A 188 -1.03 -15.94 -17.88
N ASP A 189 -2.10 -16.71 -18.07
CA ASP A 189 -3.47 -16.26 -17.83
C ASP A 189 -3.73 -15.99 -16.35
N THR A 190 -3.31 -16.90 -15.48
CA THR A 190 -3.46 -16.73 -14.03
C THR A 190 -2.62 -15.59 -13.47
N LEU A 191 -1.41 -15.36 -14.00
CA LEU A 191 -0.61 -14.23 -13.56
C LEU A 191 -1.20 -12.92 -14.10
N ASP A 192 -1.74 -12.89 -15.31
CA ASP A 192 -2.46 -11.73 -15.85
C ASP A 192 -3.68 -11.38 -14.98
N ASP A 193 -4.49 -12.37 -14.60
CA ASP A 193 -5.59 -12.18 -13.65
C ASP A 193 -5.11 -11.62 -12.30
N LEU A 194 -4.02 -12.19 -11.77
CA LEU A 194 -3.42 -11.71 -10.52
C LEU A 194 -2.89 -10.26 -10.65
N SER A 195 -2.39 -9.86 -11.82
CA SER A 195 -1.96 -8.49 -12.10
C SER A 195 -3.13 -7.51 -11.98
N HIS A 196 -4.25 -7.86 -12.62
CA HIS A 196 -5.47 -7.04 -12.60
C HIS A 196 -6.04 -6.94 -11.19
N ASP A 197 -6.03 -8.03 -10.43
CA ASP A 197 -6.46 -8.04 -9.04
C ASP A 197 -5.60 -7.12 -8.17
N ILE A 198 -4.28 -7.24 -8.28
CA ILE A 198 -3.34 -6.40 -7.54
C ILE A 198 -3.59 -4.92 -7.89
N ASP A 199 -3.73 -4.57 -9.17
CA ASP A 199 -4.06 -3.20 -9.60
C ASP A 199 -5.43 -2.72 -9.06
N PHE A 200 -6.43 -3.58 -8.98
CA PHE A 200 -7.72 -3.24 -8.40
C PHE A 200 -7.60 -2.95 -6.89
N TRP A 201 -6.97 -3.85 -6.14
CA TRP A 201 -6.72 -3.66 -4.70
C TRP A 201 -5.93 -2.39 -4.43
N ASN A 202 -5.01 -2.07 -5.34
CA ASN A 202 -4.21 -0.86 -5.32
C ASN A 202 -5.06 0.41 -5.41
N ARG A 203 -5.93 0.48 -6.42
CA ARG A 203 -6.84 1.62 -6.60
C ARG A 203 -7.76 1.82 -5.40
N GLN A 204 -8.31 0.73 -4.86
CA GLN A 204 -9.12 0.77 -3.64
C GLN A 204 -8.38 1.41 -2.47
N MET A 205 -7.10 1.08 -2.28
CA MET A 205 -6.31 1.64 -1.19
C MET A 205 -5.91 3.10 -1.41
N MET A 206 -5.70 3.53 -2.66
CA MET A 206 -5.44 4.94 -2.98
C MET A 206 -6.68 5.82 -2.72
N GLU A 207 -7.86 5.33 -3.07
CA GLU A 207 -9.12 6.07 -2.93
C GLU A 207 -9.66 6.04 -1.50
N HIS A 208 -9.48 4.91 -0.79
CA HIS A 208 -10.12 4.64 0.49
C HIS A 208 -9.13 4.31 1.62
N GLY A 209 -7.84 4.65 1.46
CA GLY A 209 -6.78 4.30 2.42
C GLY A 209 -6.91 4.94 3.81
N ASN A 210 -7.86 5.84 4.00
CA ASN A 210 -8.24 6.38 5.31
C ASN A 210 -9.12 5.42 6.13
N ILE A 211 -9.64 4.35 5.53
CA ILE A 211 -10.41 3.30 6.21
C ILE A 211 -9.43 2.34 6.91
N PRO A 212 -9.41 2.27 8.26
CA PRO A 212 -8.43 1.46 8.99
C PRO A 212 -8.46 -0.04 8.66
N SER A 213 -9.64 -0.58 8.39
CA SER A 213 -9.84 -2.00 8.07
C SER A 213 -9.37 -2.40 6.67
N LEU A 214 -9.16 -1.43 5.76
CA LEU A 214 -8.76 -1.71 4.39
C LEU A 214 -7.38 -2.37 4.33
N ARG A 215 -6.46 -1.94 5.19
CA ARG A 215 -5.13 -2.54 5.30
C ARG A 215 -5.19 -4.03 5.67
N GLN A 216 -6.10 -4.42 6.56
CA GLN A 216 -6.26 -5.82 6.97
C GLN A 216 -6.72 -6.69 5.79
N TYR A 217 -7.67 -6.21 4.98
CA TYR A 217 -8.10 -6.92 3.78
C TYR A 217 -6.97 -7.12 2.78
N ILE A 218 -6.14 -6.09 2.55
CA ILE A 218 -4.97 -6.19 1.68
C ILE A 218 -3.97 -7.22 2.22
N GLN A 219 -3.70 -7.23 3.54
CA GLN A 219 -2.84 -8.24 4.15
C GLN A 219 -3.38 -9.66 3.96
N GLU A 220 -4.68 -9.88 4.17
CA GLU A 220 -5.31 -11.17 3.95
C GLU A 220 -5.25 -11.62 2.48
N LEU A 221 -5.34 -10.68 1.52
CA LEU A 221 -5.18 -10.98 0.10
C LEU A 221 -3.75 -11.46 -0.21
N TYR A 222 -2.73 -10.75 0.30
CA TYR A 222 -1.33 -11.17 0.13
C TYR A 222 -1.00 -12.49 0.82
N VAL A 223 -1.65 -12.81 1.95
CA VAL A 223 -1.56 -14.14 2.57
C VAL A 223 -1.97 -15.23 1.56
N ILE A 224 -3.08 -15.04 0.85
CA ILE A 224 -3.56 -16.01 -0.15
C ILE A 224 -2.59 -16.10 -1.35
N VAL A 225 -2.05 -14.97 -1.81
CA VAL A 225 -1.05 -14.93 -2.89
C VAL A 225 0.22 -15.70 -2.50
N PHE A 226 0.73 -15.51 -1.28
CA PHE A 226 1.90 -16.25 -0.80
C PHE A 226 1.61 -17.72 -0.58
N GLU A 227 0.42 -18.06 -0.09
CA GLU A 227 -0.03 -19.45 0.03
C GLU A 227 -0.07 -20.15 -1.34
N PHE A 228 -0.56 -19.46 -2.37
CA PHE A 228 -0.55 -19.94 -3.76
C PHE A 228 0.87 -20.25 -4.25
N PHE A 229 1.80 -19.29 -4.17
CA PHE A 229 3.19 -19.53 -4.59
C PHE A 229 3.88 -20.62 -3.78
N THR A 230 3.59 -20.70 -2.49
CA THR A 230 4.12 -21.75 -1.61
C THR A 230 3.68 -23.13 -2.08
N GLU A 231 2.42 -23.30 -2.45
CA GLU A 231 1.90 -24.56 -2.98
C GLU A 231 2.52 -24.92 -4.33
N VAL A 232 2.68 -23.93 -5.22
CA VAL A 232 3.36 -24.10 -6.51
C VAL A 232 4.78 -24.64 -6.29
N PHE A 233 5.61 -23.96 -5.48
CA PHE A 233 6.98 -24.39 -5.21
C PHE A 233 7.07 -25.72 -4.49
N ASN A 234 6.18 -26.00 -3.54
CA ASN A 234 6.15 -27.28 -2.85
C ASN A 234 5.82 -28.44 -3.79
N LYS A 235 4.85 -28.26 -4.70
CA LYS A 235 4.52 -29.31 -5.68
C LYS A 235 5.66 -29.53 -6.68
N TRP A 236 6.28 -28.44 -7.12
CA TRP A 236 7.45 -28.42 -8.01
C TRP A 236 8.67 -29.13 -7.41
N SER A 237 8.84 -29.00 -6.09
CA SER A 237 9.95 -29.63 -5.34
C SER A 237 9.68 -31.09 -4.96
N LYS A 238 8.41 -31.47 -4.71
CA LYS A 238 8.04 -32.83 -4.26
C LYS A 238 8.07 -33.87 -5.38
N SER A 239 7.70 -33.48 -6.59
CA SER A 239 7.82 -34.32 -7.78
C SER A 239 9.01 -33.80 -8.54
N GLY A 240 10.10 -34.57 -8.64
CA GLY A 240 11.35 -34.09 -9.24
C GLY A 240 11.08 -33.22 -10.48
N TRP A 241 11.61 -31.99 -10.48
CA TRP A 241 11.29 -30.86 -11.35
C TRP A 241 10.77 -31.24 -12.75
N LYS A 242 11.53 -32.10 -13.45
CA LYS A 242 11.19 -32.62 -14.79
C LYS A 242 9.87 -33.39 -14.82
N ARG A 243 9.67 -34.34 -13.90
CA ARG A 243 8.44 -35.15 -13.82
C ARG A 243 7.23 -34.26 -13.58
N PHE A 244 7.36 -33.29 -12.69
CA PHE A 244 6.27 -32.41 -12.39
C PHE A 244 5.90 -31.54 -13.58
N LEU A 245 6.82 -30.83 -14.21
CA LEU A 245 6.55 -29.97 -15.36
C LEU A 245 6.02 -30.72 -16.59
N THR A 246 6.29 -32.02 -16.68
CA THR A 246 5.73 -32.87 -17.73
C THR A 246 4.29 -33.29 -17.43
N SER A 247 3.94 -33.45 -16.13
CA SER A 247 2.61 -33.91 -15.67
C SER A 247 1.68 -32.78 -15.21
N PHE A 248 2.25 -31.63 -14.87
CA PHE A 248 1.58 -30.46 -14.41
C PHE A 248 1.24 -29.67 -15.65
N ASP A 249 0.03 -29.90 -16.13
CA ASP A 249 -0.53 -29.18 -17.25
C ASP A 249 -1.12 -27.83 -16.78
N ASP A 250 -1.50 -27.03 -17.77
CA ASP A 250 -2.30 -25.83 -17.63
C ASP A 250 -3.48 -26.00 -16.65
N GLY A 251 -4.18 -27.14 -16.75
CA GLY A 251 -5.33 -27.46 -15.89
C GLY A 251 -4.98 -27.58 -14.40
N ALA A 252 -3.83 -28.14 -14.04
CA ALA A 252 -3.43 -28.29 -12.64
C ALA A 252 -2.99 -26.95 -11.99
N PHE A 253 -2.35 -26.06 -12.75
CA PHE A 253 -2.01 -24.70 -12.27
C PHE A 253 -3.28 -23.86 -12.13
N ASN A 254 -4.14 -23.86 -13.14
CA ASN A 254 -5.39 -23.11 -13.11
C ASN A 254 -6.29 -23.57 -11.97
N ARG A 255 -6.43 -24.88 -11.72
CA ARG A 255 -7.22 -25.37 -10.58
C ARG A 255 -6.70 -24.88 -9.23
N LEU A 256 -5.38 -24.83 -9.05
CA LEU A 256 -4.78 -24.26 -7.85
C LEU A 256 -5.12 -22.77 -7.72
N PHE A 257 -4.98 -22.02 -8.80
CA PHE A 257 -5.29 -20.60 -8.80
C PHE A 257 -6.78 -20.34 -8.57
N THR A 258 -7.69 -21.04 -9.26
CA THR A 258 -9.15 -20.89 -9.11
C THR A 258 -9.59 -21.09 -7.66
N ALA A 259 -9.06 -22.11 -6.96
CA ALA A 259 -9.38 -22.33 -5.55
C ALA A 259 -8.92 -21.17 -4.64
N LYS A 260 -7.81 -20.51 -4.99
CA LYS A 260 -7.31 -19.33 -4.27
C LYS A 260 -8.10 -18.07 -4.66
N LYS A 261 -8.44 -17.93 -5.94
CA LYS A 261 -9.23 -16.83 -6.50
C LYS A 261 -10.61 -16.73 -5.86
N GLU A 262 -11.29 -17.85 -5.62
CA GLU A 262 -12.58 -17.84 -4.90
C GLU A 262 -12.47 -17.24 -3.49
N ARG A 263 -11.36 -17.53 -2.79
CA ARG A 263 -11.07 -16.93 -1.49
C ARG A 263 -10.77 -15.44 -1.64
N MET A 264 -9.94 -15.03 -2.62
CA MET A 264 -9.65 -13.61 -2.89
C MET A 264 -10.94 -12.82 -3.17
N LEU A 265 -11.81 -13.33 -4.04
CA LEU A 265 -13.11 -12.73 -4.36
C LEU A 265 -14.03 -12.62 -3.13
N ALA A 266 -13.94 -13.53 -2.16
CA ALA A 266 -14.68 -13.42 -0.91
C ALA A 266 -14.14 -12.29 -0.03
N ILE A 267 -12.83 -12.06 -0.03
CA ILE A 267 -12.21 -10.93 0.66
C ILE A 267 -12.58 -9.60 -0.01
N GLU A 268 -12.46 -9.52 -1.33
CA GLU A 268 -12.85 -8.34 -2.12
C GLU A 268 -14.30 -7.94 -1.86
N ARG A 269 -15.24 -8.90 -1.87
CA ARG A 269 -16.65 -8.63 -1.55
C ARG A 269 -16.87 -8.14 -0.12
N ARG A 270 -16.02 -8.50 0.85
CA ARG A 270 -16.09 -7.94 2.21
C ARG A 270 -15.53 -6.52 2.23
N MET A 271 -14.41 -6.31 1.56
CA MET A 271 -13.74 -5.02 1.40
C MET A 271 -14.69 -3.99 0.76
N GLU A 272 -15.27 -4.29 -0.40
CA GLU A 272 -16.22 -3.40 -1.09
C GLU A 272 -17.45 -3.08 -0.23
N ARG A 273 -17.97 -4.04 0.53
CA ARG A 273 -19.09 -3.80 1.44
C ARG A 273 -18.72 -2.80 2.53
N HIS A 274 -17.53 -2.93 3.11
CA HIS A 274 -17.05 -1.99 4.13
C HIS A 274 -16.81 -0.60 3.56
N VAL A 275 -16.20 -0.49 2.38
CA VAL A 275 -16.01 0.78 1.67
C VAL A 275 -17.37 1.46 1.41
N ASN A 276 -18.35 0.71 0.92
CA ASN A 276 -19.69 1.25 0.65
C ASN A 276 -20.42 1.68 1.92
N LEU A 277 -20.27 0.95 3.03
CA LEU A 277 -20.88 1.31 4.31
C LEU A 277 -20.24 2.56 4.91
N ASP A 278 -18.91 2.67 4.88
CA ASP A 278 -18.18 3.86 5.33
C ASP A 278 -18.57 5.10 4.51
N PHE A 279 -18.63 4.96 3.18
CA PHE A 279 -19.09 6.03 2.30
C PHE A 279 -20.51 6.51 2.64
N ARG A 280 -21.45 5.57 2.84
CA ARG A 280 -22.83 5.88 3.24
C ARG A 280 -22.91 6.56 4.60
N HIS A 281 -22.12 6.09 5.56
CA HIS A 281 -22.09 6.65 6.91
C HIS A 281 -21.60 8.10 6.88
N ARG A 282 -20.45 8.37 6.26
CA ARG A 282 -19.90 9.73 6.13
C ARG A 282 -20.80 10.68 5.36
N THR A 283 -21.44 10.19 4.30
CA THR A 283 -22.39 10.99 3.53
C THR A 283 -23.59 11.38 4.38
N THR A 284 -24.14 10.45 5.17
CA THR A 284 -25.25 10.71 6.08
C THR A 284 -24.85 11.74 7.14
N GLU A 285 -23.70 11.55 7.81
CA GLU A 285 -23.20 12.50 8.82
C GLU A 285 -22.99 13.91 8.26
N TYR A 286 -22.38 14.01 7.06
CA TYR A 286 -22.20 15.30 6.40
C TYR A 286 -23.54 15.96 6.07
N LEU A 287 -24.50 15.20 5.54
CA LEU A 287 -25.84 15.72 5.24
C LEU A 287 -26.56 16.18 6.50
N GLU A 288 -26.48 15.43 7.60
CA GLU A 288 -27.05 15.82 8.90
C GLU A 288 -26.43 17.11 9.42
N MET A 289 -25.11 17.24 9.33
CA MET A 289 -24.40 18.47 9.71
C MET A 289 -24.87 19.66 8.87
N VAL A 290 -25.00 19.50 7.54
CA VAL A 290 -25.48 20.55 6.64
C VAL A 290 -26.93 20.93 7.00
N ILE A 291 -27.81 19.95 7.21
CA ILE A 291 -29.20 20.18 7.61
C ILE A 291 -29.26 20.94 8.94
N GLN A 292 -28.44 20.56 9.92
CA GLN A 292 -28.41 21.24 11.21
C GLN A 292 -27.91 22.68 11.08
N SER A 293 -26.86 22.91 10.29
CA SER A 293 -26.36 24.26 10.01
C SER A 293 -27.42 25.14 9.34
N GLN A 294 -28.22 24.58 8.42
CA GLN A 294 -29.32 25.30 7.78
C GLN A 294 -30.45 25.60 8.77
N LYS A 295 -30.82 24.66 9.64
CA LYS A 295 -31.82 24.89 10.70
C LYS A 295 -31.41 26.02 11.63
N GLU A 296 -30.14 26.06 12.05
CA GLU A 296 -29.59 27.14 12.87
C GLU A 296 -29.67 28.50 12.18
N LEU A 297 -29.39 28.57 10.87
CA LEU A 297 -29.52 29.79 10.09
C LEU A 297 -30.99 30.24 9.98
N VAL A 298 -31.90 29.31 9.74
CA VAL A 298 -33.35 29.58 9.67
C VAL A 298 -33.88 30.08 11.01
N TYR A 299 -33.33 29.63 12.15
CA TYR A 299 -33.72 30.13 13.47
C TYR A 299 -33.11 31.51 13.78
N ARG A 300 -31.84 31.74 13.44
CA ARG A 300 -31.15 33.01 13.73
C ARG A 300 -31.65 34.19 12.92
N LEU A 301 -31.91 34.00 11.62
CA LEU A 301 -32.28 35.10 10.71
C LEU A 301 -33.54 35.86 11.14
N PRO A 302 -34.68 35.19 11.44
CA PRO A 302 -35.88 35.88 11.91
C PRO A 302 -35.69 36.60 13.25
N ASN A 303 -34.92 36.01 14.16
CA ASN A 303 -34.64 36.62 15.46
C ASN A 303 -33.81 37.90 15.30
N GLN A 304 -32.76 37.88 14.46
CA GLN A 304 -31.99 39.08 14.16
C GLN A 304 -32.83 40.17 13.49
N ILE A 305 -33.73 39.80 12.56
CA ILE A 305 -34.65 40.74 11.94
C ILE A 305 -35.62 41.34 12.98
N ASN A 306 -36.14 40.52 13.88
CA ASN A 306 -37.05 40.98 14.94
C ASN A 306 -36.35 41.92 15.93
N GLU A 307 -35.12 41.60 16.35
CA GLU A 307 -34.30 42.46 17.20
C GLU A 307 -34.03 43.82 16.54
N GLN A 308 -33.68 43.83 15.25
CA GLN A 308 -33.49 45.07 14.49
C GLN A 308 -34.79 45.88 14.37
N ARG A 309 -35.93 45.22 14.16
CA ARG A 309 -37.24 45.89 14.13
C ARG A 309 -37.61 46.51 15.46
N LEU A 310 -37.39 45.81 16.57
CA LEU A 310 -37.60 46.32 17.92
C LEU A 310 -36.73 47.55 18.19
N PHE A 311 -35.43 47.46 17.89
CA PHE A 311 -34.50 48.57 18.07
C PHE A 311 -34.89 49.82 17.25
N LEU A 312 -35.29 49.63 15.99
CA LEU A 312 -35.79 50.71 15.15
C LEU A 312 -37.10 51.30 15.69
N GLY A 313 -38.01 50.46 16.17
CA GLY A 313 -39.26 50.89 16.81
C GLY A 313 -39.00 51.75 18.04
N ASP A 314 -38.14 51.30 18.95
CA ASP A 314 -37.77 52.05 20.16
C ASP A 314 -37.09 53.38 19.84
N SER A 315 -36.21 53.39 18.83
CA SER A 315 -35.54 54.61 18.37
C SER A 315 -36.52 55.63 17.79
N LEU A 316 -37.50 55.18 17.00
CA LEU A 316 -38.55 56.04 16.45
C LEU A 316 -39.46 56.58 17.55
N GLN A 317 -39.82 55.74 18.53
CA GLN A 317 -40.61 56.13 19.69
C GLN A 317 -39.91 57.25 20.47
N GLN A 318 -38.62 57.09 20.77
CA GLN A 318 -37.82 58.11 21.47
C GLN A 318 -37.76 59.44 20.70
N LEU A 319 -37.59 59.39 19.37
CA LEU A 319 -37.59 60.59 18.53
C LEU A 319 -38.95 61.31 18.54
N LEU A 320 -40.05 60.55 18.51
CA LEU A 320 -41.41 61.10 18.59
C LEU A 320 -41.67 61.75 19.96
N GLU A 321 -41.25 61.11 21.05
CA GLU A 321 -41.36 61.65 22.41
C GLU A 321 -40.54 62.93 22.56
N GLN A 322 -39.32 62.97 22.02
CA GLN A 322 -38.48 64.18 21.99
C GLN A 322 -39.13 65.31 21.19
N GLN A 323 -39.72 65.02 20.02
CA GLN A 323 -40.48 66.03 19.26
C GLN A 323 -41.69 66.55 20.03
N GLN A 324 -42.46 65.68 20.69
CA GLN A 324 -43.61 66.11 21.48
C GLN A 324 -43.21 66.99 22.67
N LEU A 325 -42.11 66.66 23.34
CA LEU A 325 -41.53 67.49 24.40
C LEU A 325 -41.04 68.83 23.86
N PHE A 326 -40.38 68.84 22.70
CA PHE A 326 -39.94 70.06 22.04
C PHE A 326 -41.14 70.96 21.67
N ILE A 327 -42.17 70.41 21.04
CA ILE A 327 -43.39 71.15 20.67
C ILE A 327 -44.09 71.73 21.91
N ARG A 328 -44.16 70.97 23.01
CA ARG A 328 -44.74 71.45 24.28
C ARG A 328 -43.91 72.55 24.96
N THR A 329 -42.60 72.54 24.79
CA THR A 329 -41.69 73.53 25.39
C THR A 329 -41.47 74.76 24.48
N SER A 330 -41.72 74.64 23.18
CA SER A 330 -41.60 75.73 22.20
C SER A 330 -42.91 76.51 21.96
N LEU A 331 -44.02 76.13 22.59
CA LEU A 331 -45.29 76.87 22.53
C LEU A 331 -45.23 78.07 23.51
N PRO A 332 -45.21 79.33 23.03
CA PRO A 332 -45.13 80.49 23.92
C PRO A 332 -46.41 80.63 24.77
N GLN A 333 -46.22 80.95 26.05
CA GLN A 333 -47.27 81.31 27.02
C GLN A 333 -47.93 82.67 26.69
N THR A 334 -48.52 82.79 25.51
CA THR A 334 -49.39 83.93 25.17
C THR A 334 -50.71 83.39 24.68
N LEU A 335 -51.59 83.06 25.62
CA LEU A 335 -53.06 83.17 25.55
C LEU A 335 -53.69 82.70 26.89
N GLN A 336 -53.22 83.27 28.00
CA GLN A 336 -53.99 83.31 29.26
C GLN A 336 -53.99 84.77 29.74
N ARG A 337 -54.85 85.58 29.11
CA ARG A 337 -55.44 86.82 29.65
C ARG A 337 -56.39 87.38 28.59
N CYS A 338 -57.66 87.02 28.71
CA CYS A 338 -58.84 87.87 28.54
C CYS A 338 -59.99 87.16 29.27
#